data_AF-A0A8T5KT39-F1
#
_entry.id   AF-A0A8T5KT39-F1
#
_cell.length_a   1.000
_cell.length_b   1.000
_cell.length_c   1.000
_cell.angle_alpha   90.00
_cell.angle_beta   90.00
_cell.angle_gamma   90.00
#
_symmetry.space_group_name_H-M   'P 1'
#
loop_
_entity.id
_entity.type
_entity.pdbx_description
1 polymer ?
#
loop_
_entity_poly.entity_id
_entity_poly.type
_entity_poly.pdbx_seq_one_letter_code
_entity_poly.pdbx_strand_id
1 'polypeptide(L)'
;SGVRLEVVEFLADMLDRGITPVMYPASVGACGDLAPLAQAMLVPMGEGEAFYKGERLPGKEALEKAGMKPIEYKIRDGLAVINGCQLTAGIGALNVYDADVLIKTSEIAAAMTFESLKAVTMAFDDDILRIRGFEGGIKSARNIRRLIEGSEILLQQERVQDAYSIRSTPQVVGSAKDALEFTRKQIEIEINAGADNPLFIPNENGGKYLTGANFQGTPIALPLELLGTAITVISVISERRLNRLVNPNLNVGLPGFLIKGSGMYSGIMIPQYTAASLICENRVLSTPAATGSIPTAADQEDFVSMGTNTAIKTRKIIDNAFAVIAIEFLAAAQALDLRGGNPGKGVKTAYDVVRKYVKFLDKDRPLYTDIEKLTNVVKSGEILEAVENIIGGLE
;
A
#
# COMPACT_ATOMS: atom_id res chain seq x y z
N SER A 1 28.03 7.07 -11.64
CA SER A 1 28.60 7.22 -10.29
C SER A 1 30.13 7.24 -10.22
N GLY A 2 30.88 6.57 -11.10
CA GLY A 2 32.35 6.47 -10.92
C GLY A 2 32.75 5.58 -9.74
N VAL A 3 31.84 4.66 -9.37
CA VAL A 3 32.04 3.61 -8.37
C VAL A 3 32.77 2.43 -8.99
N ARG A 4 33.59 1.72 -8.21
CA ARG A 4 34.23 0.48 -8.68
C ARG A 4 33.20 -0.64 -8.85
N LEU A 5 33.37 -1.45 -9.89
CA LEU A 5 32.51 -2.62 -10.15
C LEU A 5 32.46 -3.58 -8.96
N GLU A 6 33.60 -3.83 -8.32
CA GLU A 6 33.74 -4.66 -7.11
C GLU A 6 32.74 -4.26 -6.01
N VAL A 7 32.47 -2.96 -5.83
CA VAL A 7 31.51 -2.49 -4.82
C VAL A 7 30.08 -2.86 -5.21
N VAL A 8 29.73 -2.71 -6.49
CA VAL A 8 28.40 -3.06 -7.00
C VAL A 8 28.15 -4.56 -6.89
N GLU A 9 29.14 -5.36 -7.31
CA GLU A 9 29.10 -6.82 -7.18
C GLU A 9 29.00 -7.26 -5.72
N PHE A 10 29.72 -6.59 -4.81
CA PHE A 10 29.64 -6.89 -3.39
C PHE A 10 28.22 -6.66 -2.82
N LEU A 11 27.58 -5.55 -3.19
CA LEU A 11 26.21 -5.26 -2.74
C LEU A 11 25.19 -6.26 -3.33
N ALA A 12 25.39 -6.70 -4.58
CA ALA A 12 24.59 -7.77 -5.18
C ALA A 12 24.77 -9.10 -4.43
N ASP A 13 26.02 -9.48 -4.12
CA ASP A 13 26.33 -10.70 -3.36
C ASP A 13 25.73 -10.67 -1.94
N MET A 14 25.67 -9.50 -1.29
CA MET A 14 24.99 -9.36 0.00
C MET A 14 23.50 -9.67 -0.11
N LEU A 15 22.83 -9.18 -1.16
CA LEU A 15 21.43 -9.47 -1.43
C LEU A 15 21.22 -10.97 -1.69
N ASP A 16 22.03 -11.58 -2.56
CA ASP A 16 21.95 -13.00 -2.91
C ASP A 16 22.16 -13.92 -1.70
N ARG A 17 23.01 -13.49 -0.75
CA ARG A 17 23.29 -14.23 0.49
C ARG A 17 22.31 -13.90 1.61
N GLY A 18 21.36 -13.00 1.42
CA GLY A 18 20.36 -12.63 2.43
C GLY A 18 20.95 -11.89 3.62
N ILE A 19 21.95 -11.03 3.37
CA ILE A 19 22.48 -10.09 4.37
C ILE A 19 21.72 -8.78 4.23
N THR A 20 20.96 -8.41 5.26
CA THR A 20 20.16 -7.17 5.27
C THR A 20 20.72 -6.20 6.29
N PRO A 21 21.36 -5.09 5.88
CA PRO A 21 21.90 -4.11 6.82
C PRO A 21 20.82 -3.53 7.75
N VAL A 22 21.20 -3.27 9.00
CA VAL A 22 20.36 -2.54 9.95
C VAL A 22 20.52 -1.04 9.68
N MET A 23 19.40 -0.34 9.55
CA MET A 23 19.38 1.11 9.38
C MET A 23 18.25 1.73 10.21
N TYR A 24 18.48 2.95 10.67
CA TYR A 24 17.50 3.79 11.34
C TYR A 24 17.10 4.96 10.45
N PRO A 25 15.80 5.27 10.33
CA PRO A 25 15.34 6.37 9.48
C PRO A 25 15.78 7.72 10.07
N ALA A 26 16.67 8.41 9.36
CA ALA A 26 17.19 9.72 9.75
C ALA A 26 17.61 10.51 8.51
N SER A 27 16.76 10.57 7.48
CA SER A 27 17.02 11.28 6.24
C SER A 27 16.09 12.49 6.11
N VAL A 28 16.67 13.62 5.68
CA VAL A 28 15.93 14.81 5.25
C VAL A 28 15.69 14.85 3.73
N GLY A 29 16.25 13.89 2.98
CA GLY A 29 16.16 13.83 1.52
C GLY A 29 16.81 15.05 0.84
N ALA A 30 17.99 15.45 1.34
CA ALA A 30 18.83 16.57 0.87
C ALA A 30 19.77 16.10 -0.25
N CYS A 31 21.08 15.91 0.03
CA CYS A 31 22.00 15.18 -0.84
C CYS A 31 21.83 13.65 -0.77
N GLY A 32 20.58 13.23 -0.74
CA GLY A 32 20.17 11.85 -0.60
C GLY A 32 19.84 11.41 0.83
N ASP A 33 19.61 10.11 0.96
CA ASP A 33 19.27 9.41 2.21
C ASP A 33 20.56 9.08 3.00
N LEU A 34 21.42 10.10 3.18
CA LEU A 34 22.80 9.96 3.65
C LEU A 34 22.93 9.13 4.92
N ALA A 35 22.28 9.52 6.02
CA ALA A 35 22.48 8.88 7.31
C ALA A 35 22.03 7.41 7.32
N PRO A 36 20.84 7.02 6.83
CA PRO A 36 20.48 5.61 6.77
C PRO A 36 21.30 4.82 5.75
N LEU A 37 21.66 5.40 4.60
CA LEU A 37 22.54 4.72 3.65
C LEU A 37 23.95 4.55 4.21
N ALA A 38 24.51 5.53 4.92
CA ALA A 38 25.79 5.40 5.60
C ALA A 38 25.76 4.25 6.60
N GLN A 39 24.71 4.13 7.41
CA GLN A 39 24.54 3.01 8.34
C GLN A 39 24.51 1.65 7.61
N ALA A 40 23.76 1.56 6.50
CA ALA A 40 23.70 0.34 5.71
C ALA A 40 25.06 -0.01 5.07
N MET A 41 25.79 1.00 4.61
CA MET A 41 27.08 0.87 3.93
C MET A 41 28.27 0.71 4.88
N LEU A 42 28.05 0.67 6.20
CA LEU A 42 29.05 0.18 7.16
C LEU A 42 29.28 -1.33 7.02
N VAL A 43 28.23 -2.10 6.71
CA VAL A 43 28.30 -3.58 6.66
C VAL A 43 29.30 -4.08 5.63
N PRO A 44 29.39 -3.55 4.39
CA PRO A 44 30.45 -3.91 3.45
C PRO A 44 31.88 -3.74 3.97
N MET A 45 32.12 -2.80 4.87
CA MET A 45 33.43 -2.60 5.53
C MET A 45 33.63 -3.51 6.75
N GLY A 46 32.66 -4.38 7.07
CA GLY A 46 32.67 -5.21 8.27
C GLY A 46 32.25 -4.46 9.54
N GLU A 47 31.71 -3.25 9.41
CA GLU A 47 31.23 -2.44 10.51
C GLU A 47 29.69 -2.52 10.63
N GLY A 48 29.11 -1.80 11.59
CA GLY A 48 27.65 -1.76 11.77
C GLY A 48 27.04 -3.11 12.13
N GLU A 49 25.77 -3.29 11.78
CA GLU A 49 24.98 -4.48 12.09
C GLU A 49 24.14 -4.90 10.88
N ALA A 50 23.88 -6.21 10.75
CA ALA A 50 23.03 -6.77 9.71
C ALA A 50 22.17 -7.91 10.26
N PHE A 51 21.00 -8.11 9.67
CA PHE A 51 20.26 -9.35 9.79
C PHE A 51 20.83 -10.39 8.82
N TYR A 52 21.10 -11.59 9.31
CA TYR A 52 21.45 -12.75 8.49
C TYR A 52 20.71 -13.98 9.02
N LYS A 53 19.96 -14.65 8.14
CA LYS A 53 19.10 -15.81 8.50
C LYS A 53 18.17 -15.55 9.70
N GLY A 54 17.66 -14.32 9.81
CA GLY A 54 16.74 -13.90 10.88
C GLY A 54 17.40 -13.45 12.18
N GLU A 55 18.73 -13.52 12.31
CA GLU A 55 19.48 -13.08 13.48
C GLU A 55 20.13 -11.72 13.22
N ARG A 56 20.02 -10.77 14.15
CA ARG A 56 20.75 -9.49 14.12
C ARG A 56 22.17 -9.70 14.66
N LEU A 57 23.18 -9.36 13.87
CA LEU A 57 24.58 -9.63 14.14
C LEU A 57 25.46 -8.40 13.85
N PRO A 58 26.65 -8.30 14.46
CA PRO A 58 27.69 -7.39 13.97
C PRO A 58 28.00 -7.64 12.49
N GLY A 59 28.21 -6.58 11.70
CA GLY A 59 28.37 -6.68 10.24
C GLY A 59 29.48 -7.64 9.81
N LYS A 60 30.64 -7.59 10.48
CA LYS A 60 31.73 -8.54 10.27
C LYS A 60 31.31 -10.00 10.46
N GLU A 61 30.58 -10.30 11.53
CA GLU A 61 30.14 -11.66 11.82
C GLU A 61 29.12 -12.15 10.79
N ALA A 62 28.20 -11.27 10.36
CA ALA A 62 27.24 -11.58 9.30
C ALA A 62 27.95 -11.91 7.98
N LEU A 63 28.96 -11.11 7.59
CA LEU A 63 29.78 -11.37 6.40
C LEU A 63 30.55 -12.70 6.51
N GLU A 64 31.21 -12.95 7.64
CA GLU A 64 31.96 -14.18 7.88
C GLU A 64 31.05 -15.42 7.81
N LYS A 65 29.88 -15.39 8.48
CA LYS A 65 28.87 -16.47 8.41
C LYS A 65 28.31 -16.67 7.00
N ALA A 66 28.26 -15.62 6.19
CA ALA A 66 27.86 -15.67 4.79
C ALA A 66 29.01 -16.04 3.84
N GLY A 67 30.24 -16.23 4.32
CA GLY A 67 31.40 -16.55 3.49
C GLY A 67 31.91 -15.37 2.63
N MET A 68 31.64 -14.14 3.07
CA MET A 68 32.11 -12.90 2.44
C MET A 68 33.24 -12.29 3.28
N LYS A 69 34.12 -11.52 2.62
CA LYS A 69 35.17 -10.74 3.29
C LYS A 69 34.87 -9.26 3.15
N PRO A 70 35.06 -8.43 4.19
CA PRO A 70 34.88 -6.98 4.07
C PRO A 70 35.68 -6.37 2.92
N ILE A 71 35.13 -5.34 2.30
CA ILE A 71 35.79 -4.51 1.29
C ILE A 71 36.28 -3.20 1.88
N GLU A 72 37.31 -2.63 1.27
CA GLU A 72 37.78 -1.28 1.60
C GLU A 72 37.32 -0.32 0.51
N TYR A 73 36.51 0.68 0.88
CA TYR A 73 36.12 1.74 -0.04
C TYR A 73 37.32 2.59 -0.45
N LYS A 74 37.40 2.94 -1.74
CA LYS A 74 38.42 3.82 -2.29
C LYS A 74 37.79 5.16 -2.66
N ILE A 75 38.57 6.01 -3.31
CA ILE A 75 38.11 7.30 -3.82
C ILE A 75 36.80 7.08 -4.59
N ARG A 76 35.80 7.92 -4.29
CA ARG A 76 34.45 7.94 -4.84
C ARG A 76 33.45 6.90 -4.32
N ASP A 77 33.89 5.69 -3.95
CA ASP A 77 32.97 4.61 -3.58
C ASP A 77 32.05 4.99 -2.42
N GLY A 78 32.62 5.54 -1.34
CA GLY A 78 31.85 5.90 -0.14
C GLY A 78 30.72 6.89 -0.44
N LEU A 79 31.00 7.94 -1.23
CA LEU A 79 29.95 8.89 -1.62
C LEU A 79 28.94 8.25 -2.58
N ALA A 80 29.38 7.34 -3.47
CA ALA A 80 28.51 6.74 -4.49
C ALA A 80 27.43 5.83 -3.89
N VAL A 81 27.74 5.19 -2.76
CA VAL A 81 26.81 4.26 -2.09
C VAL A 81 25.87 4.94 -1.10
N ILE A 82 26.11 6.22 -0.77
CA ILE A 82 25.26 6.98 0.18
C ILE A 82 24.56 8.19 -0.42
N ASN A 83 25.00 8.69 -1.58
CA ASN A 83 24.44 9.88 -2.22
C ASN A 83 23.34 9.49 -3.21
N GLY A 84 22.10 9.75 -2.82
CA GLY A 84 20.89 9.54 -3.62
C GLY A 84 19.67 9.19 -2.78
N CYS A 85 18.51 9.05 -3.42
CA CYS A 85 17.23 8.81 -2.76
C CYS A 85 16.88 7.31 -2.65
N GLN A 86 17.86 6.40 -2.66
CA GLN A 86 17.64 4.96 -2.83
C GLN A 86 16.75 4.35 -1.75
N LEU A 87 16.84 4.83 -0.50
CA LEU A 87 15.95 4.37 0.56
C LEU A 87 14.51 4.81 0.30
N THR A 88 14.32 6.08 -0.04
CA THR A 88 13.01 6.64 -0.39
C THR A 88 12.40 5.91 -1.58
N ALA A 89 13.17 5.70 -2.65
CA ALA A 89 12.74 4.98 -3.85
C ALA A 89 12.44 3.50 -3.56
N GLY A 90 13.25 2.83 -2.74
CA GLY A 90 13.03 1.44 -2.33
C GLY A 90 11.73 1.26 -1.53
N ILE A 91 11.50 2.09 -0.51
CA ILE A 91 10.23 2.10 0.23
C ILE A 91 9.08 2.48 -0.69
N GLY A 92 9.27 3.46 -1.58
CA GLY A 92 8.29 3.90 -2.55
C GLY A 92 7.84 2.79 -3.51
N ALA A 93 8.78 1.98 -4.01
CA ALA A 93 8.48 0.83 -4.88
C ALA A 93 7.63 -0.22 -4.15
N LEU A 94 7.97 -0.55 -2.90
CA LEU A 94 7.18 -1.45 -2.07
C LEU A 94 5.79 -0.88 -1.77
N ASN A 95 5.69 0.43 -1.52
CA ASN A 95 4.41 1.11 -1.32
C ASN A 95 3.53 1.08 -2.57
N VAL A 96 4.10 1.28 -3.76
CA VAL A 96 3.38 1.18 -5.04
C VAL A 96 2.84 -0.23 -5.25
N TYR A 97 3.65 -1.26 -4.98
CA TYR A 97 3.22 -2.65 -5.09
C TYR A 97 2.07 -2.97 -4.12
N ASP A 98 2.24 -2.67 -2.83
CA ASP A 98 1.23 -2.96 -1.82
C ASP A 98 -0.05 -2.14 -2.02
N ALA A 99 0.06 -0.90 -2.52
CA ALA A 99 -1.10 -0.09 -2.86
C ALA A 99 -1.89 -0.65 -4.05
N ASP A 100 -1.23 -1.24 -5.05
CA ASP A 100 -1.90 -1.91 -6.17
C ASP A 100 -2.75 -3.09 -5.67
N VAL A 101 -2.14 -3.96 -4.85
CA VAL A 101 -2.84 -5.08 -4.19
C VAL A 101 -4.02 -4.56 -3.37
N LEU A 102 -3.81 -3.54 -2.54
CA LEU A 102 -4.85 -2.96 -1.69
C LEU A 102 -6.00 -2.35 -2.50
N ILE A 103 -5.71 -1.58 -3.55
CA ILE A 103 -6.72 -0.92 -4.39
C ILE A 103 -7.64 -1.95 -5.04
N LYS A 104 -7.07 -2.96 -5.71
CA LYS A 104 -7.86 -4.03 -6.34
C LYS A 104 -8.66 -4.81 -5.30
N THR A 105 -8.04 -5.14 -4.17
CA THR A 105 -8.69 -5.88 -3.10
C THR A 105 -9.82 -5.07 -2.43
N SER A 106 -9.72 -3.73 -2.40
CA SER A 106 -10.79 -2.85 -1.92
C SER A 106 -12.04 -2.88 -2.80
N GLU A 107 -11.89 -3.15 -4.10
CA GLU A 107 -13.02 -3.33 -5.03
C GLU A 107 -13.74 -4.65 -4.77
N ILE A 108 -13.00 -5.70 -4.41
CA ILE A 108 -13.55 -7.00 -4.00
C ILE A 108 -14.35 -6.84 -2.69
N ALA A 109 -13.80 -6.17 -1.69
CA ALA A 109 -14.51 -5.87 -0.45
C ALA A 109 -15.79 -5.05 -0.71
N ALA A 110 -15.69 -4.02 -1.57
CA ALA A 110 -16.83 -3.23 -1.98
C ALA A 110 -17.91 -4.08 -2.66
N ALA A 111 -17.54 -4.96 -3.58
CA ALA A 111 -18.47 -5.86 -4.27
C ALA A 111 -19.19 -6.80 -3.29
N MET A 112 -18.49 -7.37 -2.30
CA MET A 112 -19.12 -8.17 -1.25
C MET A 112 -20.13 -7.35 -0.44
N THR A 113 -19.80 -6.10 -0.11
CA THR A 113 -20.72 -5.17 0.56
C THR A 113 -21.91 -4.82 -0.33
N PHE A 114 -21.70 -4.64 -1.64
CA PHE A 114 -22.77 -4.28 -2.59
C PHE A 114 -23.83 -5.37 -2.66
N GLU A 115 -23.41 -6.63 -2.77
CA GLU A 115 -24.33 -7.76 -2.74
C GLU A 115 -25.04 -7.88 -1.39
N SER A 116 -24.31 -7.77 -0.28
CA SER A 116 -24.89 -7.77 1.07
C SER A 116 -26.00 -6.73 1.27
N LEU A 117 -25.85 -5.56 0.64
CA LEU A 117 -26.78 -4.43 0.71
C LEU A 117 -27.77 -4.35 -0.46
N LYS A 118 -27.78 -5.35 -1.37
CA LYS A 118 -28.61 -5.34 -2.57
C LYS A 118 -28.46 -4.04 -3.38
N ALA A 119 -27.22 -3.70 -3.73
CA ALA A 119 -26.88 -2.44 -4.39
C ALA A 119 -27.54 -2.28 -5.77
N VAL A 120 -27.79 -1.03 -6.15
CA VAL A 120 -28.31 -0.63 -7.46
C VAL A 120 -27.18 -0.59 -8.47
N THR A 121 -27.15 -1.57 -9.37
CA THR A 121 -26.02 -1.80 -10.29
C THR A 121 -25.91 -0.80 -11.42
N MET A 122 -26.99 -0.08 -11.75
CA MET A 122 -27.01 0.98 -12.76
C MET A 122 -25.94 2.06 -12.51
N ALA A 123 -25.57 2.29 -11.25
CA ALA A 123 -24.50 3.23 -10.88
C ALA A 123 -23.12 2.88 -11.47
N PHE A 124 -22.92 1.62 -11.83
CA PHE A 124 -21.65 1.08 -12.33
C PHE A 124 -21.68 0.90 -13.84
N ASP A 125 -22.67 1.44 -14.54
CA ASP A 125 -22.77 1.36 -16.00
C ASP A 125 -21.57 2.04 -16.67
N ASP A 126 -21.07 1.41 -17.74
CA ASP A 126 -19.86 1.86 -18.43
C ASP A 126 -20.04 3.24 -19.08
N ASP A 127 -21.23 3.52 -19.60
CA ASP A 127 -21.53 4.79 -20.28
C ASP A 127 -21.47 5.96 -19.30
N ILE A 128 -21.91 5.78 -18.04
CA ILE A 128 -21.84 6.81 -17.01
C ILE A 128 -20.38 7.24 -16.77
N LEU A 129 -19.47 6.28 -16.69
CA LEU A 129 -18.06 6.56 -16.40
C LEU A 129 -17.33 7.06 -17.66
N ARG A 130 -17.64 6.53 -18.84
CA ARG A 130 -17.08 6.97 -20.12
C ARG A 130 -17.45 8.41 -20.46
N ILE A 131 -18.69 8.83 -20.21
CA ILE A 131 -19.13 10.22 -20.41
C ILE A 131 -18.29 11.19 -19.56
N ARG A 132 -17.85 10.76 -18.36
CA ARG A 132 -16.98 11.57 -17.51
C ARG A 132 -15.50 11.50 -17.90
N GLY A 133 -15.02 10.36 -18.39
CA GLY A 133 -13.72 10.22 -19.07
C GLY A 133 -12.50 9.95 -18.19
N PHE A 134 -12.65 9.64 -16.89
CA PHE A 134 -11.52 9.26 -16.02
C PHE A 134 -11.24 7.76 -16.12
N GLU A 135 -10.04 7.39 -16.58
CA GLU A 135 -9.66 6.01 -16.89
C GLU A 135 -9.75 5.09 -15.67
N GLY A 136 -9.19 5.47 -14.52
CA GLY A 136 -9.31 4.70 -13.30
C GLY A 136 -10.77 4.44 -12.89
N GLY A 137 -11.65 5.40 -13.12
CA GLY A 137 -13.09 5.25 -12.83
C GLY A 137 -13.78 4.23 -13.75
N ILE A 138 -13.42 4.24 -15.04
CA ILE A 138 -13.91 3.28 -16.03
C ILE A 138 -13.43 1.86 -15.67
N LYS A 139 -12.14 1.70 -15.37
CA LYS A 139 -11.56 0.43 -14.91
C LYS A 139 -12.24 -0.09 -13.65
N SER A 140 -12.43 0.77 -12.65
CA SER A 140 -13.06 0.41 -11.38
C SER A 140 -14.51 -0.07 -11.57
N ALA A 141 -15.30 0.64 -12.38
CA ALA A 141 -16.67 0.21 -12.69
C ALA A 141 -16.69 -1.16 -13.40
N ARG A 142 -15.77 -1.38 -14.34
CA ARG A 142 -15.64 -2.66 -15.05
C ARG A 142 -15.26 -3.81 -14.13
N ASN A 143 -14.29 -3.61 -13.24
CA ASN A 143 -13.90 -4.58 -12.21
C ASN A 143 -15.10 -4.94 -11.32
N ILE A 144 -15.82 -3.93 -10.82
CA ILE A 144 -17.02 -4.14 -9.99
C ILE A 144 -18.09 -4.96 -10.73
N ARG A 145 -18.39 -4.64 -12.00
CA ARG A 145 -19.37 -5.40 -12.80
C ARG A 145 -18.95 -6.87 -12.97
N ARG A 146 -17.66 -7.14 -13.19
CA ARG A 146 -17.12 -8.51 -13.30
C ARG A 146 -17.20 -9.27 -11.97
N LEU A 147 -16.94 -8.60 -10.85
CA LEU A 147 -16.99 -9.19 -9.52
C LEU A 147 -18.39 -9.70 -9.13
N ILE A 148 -19.42 -8.92 -9.47
CA ILE A 148 -20.82 -9.20 -9.13
C ILE A 148 -21.59 -9.96 -10.23
N GLU A 149 -20.90 -10.35 -11.31
CA GLU A 149 -21.53 -11.04 -12.43
C GLU A 149 -22.14 -12.38 -11.99
N GLY A 150 -23.41 -12.60 -12.37
CA GLY A 150 -24.17 -13.79 -12.01
C GLY A 150 -24.79 -13.76 -10.60
N SER A 151 -24.76 -12.61 -9.90
CA SER A 151 -25.42 -12.48 -8.60
C SER A 151 -26.93 -12.62 -8.69
N GLU A 152 -27.49 -13.57 -7.95
CA GLU A 152 -28.93 -13.68 -7.73
C GLU A 152 -29.44 -12.66 -6.71
N ILE A 153 -28.56 -12.23 -5.79
CA ILE A 153 -28.88 -11.28 -4.71
C ILE A 153 -29.25 -9.91 -5.27
N LEU A 154 -28.62 -9.52 -6.39
CA LEU A 154 -28.80 -8.21 -7.03
C LEU A 154 -29.98 -8.14 -8.01
N LEU A 155 -30.71 -9.24 -8.24
CA LEU A 155 -31.83 -9.28 -9.21
C LEU A 155 -33.04 -8.44 -8.77
N GLN A 156 -33.18 -8.17 -7.47
CA GLN A 156 -34.32 -7.42 -6.92
C GLN A 156 -33.84 -6.16 -6.21
N GLN A 157 -34.03 -5.01 -6.87
CA GLN A 157 -33.67 -3.69 -6.36
C GLN A 157 -34.93 -2.82 -6.30
N GLU A 158 -35.39 -2.47 -5.09
CA GLU A 158 -36.57 -1.61 -4.90
C GLU A 158 -36.21 -0.12 -4.89
N ARG A 159 -34.94 0.22 -4.67
CA ARG A 159 -34.46 1.59 -4.55
C ARG A 159 -34.04 2.14 -5.91
N VAL A 160 -34.32 3.43 -6.14
CA VAL A 160 -33.89 4.14 -7.36
C VAL A 160 -32.38 4.43 -7.34
N GLN A 161 -31.82 4.80 -6.17
CA GLN A 161 -30.40 5.11 -6.02
C GLN A 161 -29.91 4.68 -4.63
N ASP A 162 -28.63 4.28 -4.56
CA ASP A 162 -27.93 4.12 -3.30
C ASP A 162 -27.18 5.37 -2.86
N ALA A 163 -26.78 5.38 -1.59
CA ALA A 163 -25.89 6.36 -0.99
C ALA A 163 -24.48 6.32 -1.64
N TYR A 164 -23.74 7.42 -1.47
CA TYR A 164 -22.47 7.63 -2.17
C TYR A 164 -21.39 6.59 -1.85
N SER A 165 -21.31 6.08 -0.62
CA SER A 165 -20.34 5.03 -0.27
C SER A 165 -20.50 3.75 -1.11
N ILE A 166 -21.66 3.56 -1.74
CA ILE A 166 -21.92 2.50 -2.73
C ILE A 166 -21.74 3.09 -4.13
N ARG A 167 -22.59 4.05 -4.46
CA ARG A 167 -22.77 4.59 -5.82
C ARG A 167 -21.55 5.31 -6.39
N SER A 168 -20.78 6.01 -5.56
CA SER A 168 -19.60 6.75 -6.02
C SER A 168 -18.29 5.95 -5.89
N THR A 169 -18.36 4.65 -5.62
CA THR A 169 -17.16 3.81 -5.44
C THR A 169 -16.26 3.81 -6.67
N PRO A 170 -16.76 3.63 -7.91
CA PRO A 170 -15.89 3.66 -9.09
C PRO A 170 -15.12 4.97 -9.23
N GLN A 171 -15.77 6.10 -8.94
CA GLN A 171 -15.14 7.42 -9.03
C GLN A 171 -14.08 7.62 -7.96
N VAL A 172 -14.30 7.10 -6.74
CA VAL A 172 -13.36 7.26 -5.63
C VAL A 172 -12.17 6.31 -5.74
N VAL A 173 -12.42 5.02 -5.97
CA VAL A 173 -11.37 4.01 -6.14
C VAL A 173 -10.62 4.24 -7.46
N GLY A 174 -11.33 4.66 -8.50
CA GLY A 174 -10.73 5.03 -9.78
C GLY A 174 -9.73 6.18 -9.68
N SER A 175 -10.03 7.24 -8.94
CA SER A 175 -9.06 8.31 -8.67
C SER A 175 -7.80 7.81 -7.97
N ALA A 176 -7.92 6.77 -7.13
CA ALA A 176 -6.76 6.16 -6.49
C ALA A 176 -5.94 5.30 -7.46
N LYS A 177 -6.57 4.64 -8.45
CA LYS A 177 -5.86 3.98 -9.55
C LYS A 177 -5.07 4.99 -10.39
N ASP A 178 -5.66 6.14 -10.70
CA ASP A 178 -4.97 7.21 -11.45
C ASP A 178 -3.77 7.77 -10.65
N ALA A 179 -3.94 7.97 -9.34
CA ALA A 179 -2.87 8.37 -8.44
C ALA A 179 -1.74 7.33 -8.33
N LEU A 180 -2.10 6.05 -8.25
CA LEU A 180 -1.15 4.93 -8.25
C LEU A 180 -0.34 4.89 -9.54
N GLU A 181 -0.98 5.02 -10.70
CA GLU A 181 -0.29 4.97 -12.00
C GLU A 181 0.70 6.13 -12.15
N PHE A 182 0.30 7.34 -11.77
CA PHE A 182 1.22 8.47 -11.75
C PHE A 182 2.41 8.23 -10.81
N THR A 183 2.16 7.70 -9.61
CA THR A 183 3.20 7.41 -8.62
C THR A 183 4.15 6.33 -9.10
N ARG A 184 3.62 5.23 -9.65
CA ARG A 184 4.38 4.13 -10.24
C ARG A 184 5.34 4.65 -11.29
N LYS A 185 4.86 5.47 -12.23
CA LYS A 185 5.70 6.09 -13.27
C LYS A 185 6.88 6.88 -12.69
N GLN A 186 6.66 7.68 -11.65
CA GLN A 186 7.73 8.49 -11.05
C GLN A 186 8.76 7.62 -10.31
N ILE A 187 8.29 6.61 -9.57
CA ILE A 187 9.17 5.65 -8.90
C ILE A 187 9.98 4.83 -9.92
N GLU A 188 9.36 4.37 -11.00
CA GLU A 188 10.04 3.61 -12.06
C GLU A 188 11.11 4.43 -12.78
N ILE A 189 10.90 5.74 -12.95
CA ILE A 189 11.95 6.64 -13.45
C ILE A 189 13.11 6.68 -12.46
N GLU A 190 12.81 6.87 -11.16
CA GLU A 190 13.83 7.07 -10.13
C GLU A 190 14.70 5.83 -9.89
N ILE A 191 14.11 4.64 -9.81
CA ILE A 191 14.87 3.39 -9.59
C ILE A 191 15.83 3.08 -10.74
N ASN A 192 15.63 3.69 -11.92
CA ASN A 192 16.49 3.57 -13.10
C ASN A 192 17.37 4.81 -13.33
N ALA A 193 17.36 5.79 -12.42
CA ALA A 193 18.03 7.07 -12.59
C ALA A 193 19.49 7.07 -12.09
N GLY A 194 20.30 7.96 -12.67
CA GLY A 194 21.59 8.36 -12.10
C GLY A 194 21.40 9.43 -11.01
N ALA A 195 20.78 9.05 -9.89
CA ALA A 195 20.39 9.92 -8.77
C ALA A 195 21.55 10.23 -7.79
N ASP A 196 22.75 10.50 -8.32
CA ASP A 196 24.01 10.64 -7.56
C ASP A 196 24.74 11.93 -8.00
N ASN A 197 25.73 12.37 -7.22
CA ASN A 197 26.55 13.53 -7.51
C ASN A 197 28.00 13.38 -6.98
N PRO A 198 29.04 13.79 -7.76
CA PRO A 198 28.99 14.25 -9.15
C PRO A 198 28.72 13.10 -10.14
N LEU A 199 28.27 13.47 -11.33
CA LEU A 199 28.07 12.56 -12.45
C LEU A 199 29.28 12.58 -13.39
N PHE A 200 29.67 11.40 -13.84
CA PHE A 200 30.73 11.20 -14.82
C PHE A 200 30.09 10.74 -16.13
N ILE A 201 30.20 11.56 -17.17
CA ILE A 201 29.62 11.32 -18.49
C ILE A 201 30.76 11.01 -19.46
N PRO A 202 31.09 9.73 -19.69
CA PRO A 202 32.15 9.37 -20.61
C PRO A 202 31.79 9.77 -22.05
N ASN A 203 32.80 10.16 -22.83
CA ASN A 203 32.72 10.33 -24.28
C ASN A 203 34.08 9.97 -24.90
N GLU A 204 34.17 9.99 -26.24
CA GLU A 204 35.37 9.59 -26.99
C GLU A 204 36.65 10.38 -26.61
N ASN A 205 36.51 11.58 -26.03
CA ASN A 205 37.62 12.48 -25.66
C ASN A 205 37.86 12.55 -24.14
N GLY A 206 37.46 11.52 -23.39
CA GLY A 206 37.69 11.44 -21.93
C GLY A 206 36.52 11.87 -21.05
N GLY A 207 35.42 12.37 -21.61
CA GLY A 207 34.17 12.64 -20.88
C GLY A 207 34.07 14.01 -20.19
N LYS A 208 33.03 14.16 -19.37
CA LYS A 208 32.77 15.32 -18.51
C LYS A 208 32.49 14.86 -17.09
N TYR A 209 32.92 15.63 -16.09
CA TYR A 209 32.38 15.53 -14.74
C TYR A 209 31.43 16.71 -14.50
N LEU A 210 30.24 16.44 -13.99
CA LEU A 210 29.18 17.42 -13.79
C LEU A 210 28.71 17.36 -12.35
N THR A 211 28.62 18.53 -11.71
CA THR A 211 28.01 18.70 -10.40
C THR A 211 26.59 19.21 -10.59
N GLY A 212 25.63 18.54 -9.95
CA GLY A 212 24.22 18.88 -9.97
C GLY A 212 23.53 18.38 -8.71
N ALA A 213 22.20 18.23 -8.78
CA ALA A 213 21.36 17.86 -7.64
C ALA A 213 20.42 16.70 -7.98
N ASN A 214 20.88 15.71 -8.76
CA ASN A 214 20.05 14.54 -9.10
C ASN A 214 19.69 13.68 -7.88
N PHE A 215 20.34 13.90 -6.73
CA PHE A 215 20.00 13.29 -5.45
C PHE A 215 18.69 13.82 -4.84
N GLN A 216 18.12 14.90 -5.40
CA GLN A 216 16.99 15.61 -4.83
C GLN A 216 15.69 14.81 -5.01
N GLY A 217 15.05 14.44 -3.88
CA GLY A 217 13.95 13.47 -3.86
C GLY A 217 12.53 14.01 -4.04
N THR A 218 12.31 15.29 -4.34
CA THR A 218 10.96 15.86 -4.56
C THR A 218 10.18 15.15 -5.68
N PRO A 219 10.79 14.73 -6.81
CA PRO A 219 10.08 14.02 -7.88
C PRO A 219 9.36 12.75 -7.42
N ILE A 220 9.85 12.08 -6.37
CA ILE A 220 9.21 10.89 -5.78
C ILE A 220 8.44 11.20 -4.48
N ALA A 221 8.79 12.27 -3.76
CA ALA A 221 8.07 12.67 -2.56
C ALA A 221 6.63 13.11 -2.89
N LEU A 222 6.42 14.00 -3.86
CA LEU A 222 5.08 14.51 -4.18
C LEU A 222 4.10 13.42 -4.66
N PRO A 223 4.50 12.48 -5.55
CA PRO A 223 3.63 11.36 -5.90
C PRO A 223 3.31 10.45 -4.71
N LEU A 224 4.27 10.20 -3.81
CA LEU A 224 4.01 9.41 -2.60
C LEU A 224 3.03 10.11 -1.63
N GLU A 225 3.03 11.44 -1.55
CA GLU A 225 2.00 12.21 -0.82
C GLU A 225 0.61 12.01 -1.44
N LEU A 226 0.53 12.06 -2.78
CA LEU A 226 -0.70 11.83 -3.52
C LEU A 226 -1.21 10.40 -3.30
N LEU A 227 -0.34 9.40 -3.38
CA LEU A 227 -0.69 8.00 -3.12
C LEU A 227 -1.21 7.81 -1.69
N GLY A 228 -0.49 8.29 -0.67
CA GLY A 228 -0.93 8.18 0.73
C GLY A 228 -2.29 8.84 0.97
N THR A 229 -2.53 10.01 0.35
CA THR A 229 -3.83 10.69 0.41
C THR A 229 -4.93 9.85 -0.26
N ALA A 230 -4.67 9.30 -1.44
CA ALA A 230 -5.62 8.46 -2.16
C ALA A 230 -6.00 7.19 -1.37
N ILE A 231 -5.03 6.51 -0.76
CA ILE A 231 -5.27 5.32 0.07
C ILE A 231 -6.04 5.66 1.35
N THR A 232 -5.81 6.84 1.93
CA THR A 232 -6.63 7.36 3.04
C THR A 232 -8.09 7.54 2.62
N VAL A 233 -8.33 8.07 1.41
CA VAL A 233 -9.69 8.21 0.86
C VAL A 233 -10.36 6.85 0.63
N ILE A 234 -9.64 5.83 0.15
CA ILE A 234 -10.15 4.45 0.06
C ILE A 234 -10.57 3.93 1.43
N SER A 235 -9.73 4.13 2.44
CA SER A 235 -10.02 3.70 3.82
C SER A 235 -11.31 4.35 4.33
N VAL A 236 -11.50 5.65 4.06
CA VAL A 236 -12.72 6.38 4.43
C VAL A 236 -13.95 5.81 3.74
N ILE A 237 -13.94 5.60 2.42
CA ILE A 237 -15.13 5.07 1.73
C ILE A 237 -15.45 3.62 2.15
N SER A 238 -14.43 2.79 2.40
CA SER A 238 -14.55 1.44 2.97
C SER A 238 -15.26 1.47 4.32
N GLU A 239 -14.81 2.31 5.25
CA GLU A 239 -15.46 2.38 6.56
C GLU A 239 -16.87 2.96 6.47
N ARG A 240 -17.16 3.87 5.53
CA ARG A 240 -18.54 4.31 5.29
C ARG A 240 -19.43 3.17 4.78
N ARG A 241 -18.91 2.22 4.00
CA ARG A 241 -19.62 0.98 3.62
C ARG A 241 -19.80 0.04 4.81
N LEU A 242 -18.76 -0.14 5.63
CA LEU A 242 -18.85 -0.88 6.91
C LEU A 242 -19.95 -0.31 7.81
N ASN A 243 -20.01 1.01 7.98
CA ASN A 243 -21.05 1.69 8.74
C ASN A 243 -22.46 1.37 8.21
N ARG A 244 -22.63 1.28 6.89
CA ARG A 244 -23.92 0.91 6.31
C ARG A 244 -24.30 -0.54 6.60
N LEU A 245 -23.34 -1.47 6.65
CA LEU A 245 -23.60 -2.86 6.99
C LEU A 245 -24.05 -3.04 8.45
N VAL A 246 -23.38 -2.35 9.38
CA VAL A 246 -23.64 -2.53 10.82
C VAL A 246 -24.85 -1.73 11.32
N ASN A 247 -25.31 -0.74 10.56
CA ASN A 247 -26.45 0.09 10.94
C ASN A 247 -27.79 -0.49 10.44
N PRO A 248 -28.70 -0.92 11.34
CA PRO A 248 -29.97 -1.54 10.95
C PRO A 248 -30.90 -0.62 10.15
N ASN A 249 -30.72 0.70 10.24
CA ASN A 249 -31.48 1.66 9.45
C ASN A 249 -30.97 1.79 8.00
N LEU A 250 -29.79 1.24 7.70
CA LEU A 250 -29.09 1.41 6.42
C LEU A 250 -28.79 0.07 5.70
N ASN A 251 -28.83 -1.05 6.44
CA ASN A 251 -28.32 -2.35 6.00
C ASN A 251 -29.36 -3.25 5.30
N VAL A 252 -30.52 -2.70 4.96
CA VAL A 252 -31.56 -3.37 4.15
C VAL A 252 -32.08 -4.64 4.84
N GLY A 253 -32.47 -4.51 6.10
CA GLY A 253 -33.13 -5.59 6.86
C GLY A 253 -32.19 -6.62 7.47
N LEU A 254 -30.87 -6.36 7.50
CA LEU A 254 -29.93 -7.17 8.30
C LEU A 254 -30.03 -6.77 9.77
N PRO A 255 -29.71 -7.68 10.72
CA PRO A 255 -29.69 -7.32 12.13
C PRO A 255 -28.63 -6.25 12.43
N GLY A 256 -28.88 -5.44 13.45
CA GLY A 256 -27.91 -4.45 13.94
C GLY A 256 -26.58 -5.08 14.29
N PHE A 257 -25.49 -4.42 13.91
CA PHE A 257 -24.11 -4.87 14.11
C PHE A 257 -23.80 -6.28 13.56
N LEU A 258 -24.64 -6.76 12.62
CA LEU A 258 -24.51 -8.05 11.94
C LEU A 258 -24.50 -9.26 12.89
N ILE A 259 -25.33 -9.21 13.95
CA ILE A 259 -25.47 -10.31 14.89
C ILE A 259 -26.93 -10.53 15.32
N LYS A 260 -27.35 -11.80 15.42
CA LYS A 260 -28.66 -12.15 15.98
C LYS A 260 -28.66 -11.86 17.48
N GLY A 261 -29.75 -11.30 18.00
CA GLY A 261 -29.81 -10.91 19.42
C GLY A 261 -29.03 -9.63 19.75
N SER A 262 -28.88 -8.72 18.79
CA SER A 262 -28.31 -7.37 19.00
C SER A 262 -28.91 -6.71 20.25
N GLY A 263 -28.03 -6.16 21.09
CA GLY A 263 -28.38 -5.61 22.42
C GLY A 263 -27.98 -6.54 23.57
N MET A 264 -28.04 -7.86 23.35
CA MET A 264 -27.35 -8.86 24.20
C MET A 264 -25.93 -9.11 23.70
N TYR A 265 -25.77 -9.16 22.38
CA TYR A 265 -24.47 -9.23 21.70
C TYR A 265 -24.17 -7.93 20.96
N SER A 266 -22.87 -7.60 20.86
CA SER A 266 -22.37 -6.39 20.20
C SER A 266 -21.88 -6.64 18.77
N GLY A 267 -21.58 -7.87 18.39
CA GLY A 267 -21.19 -8.23 17.03
C GLY A 267 -20.01 -7.40 16.51
N ILE A 268 -20.23 -6.73 15.37
CA ILE A 268 -19.19 -5.94 14.66
C ILE A 268 -19.14 -4.47 15.14
N MET A 269 -19.81 -4.13 16.25
CA MET A 269 -19.78 -2.77 16.82
C MET A 269 -18.35 -2.28 17.12
N ILE A 270 -17.55 -3.08 17.83
CA ILE A 270 -16.19 -2.66 18.25
C ILE A 270 -15.17 -2.72 17.11
N PRO A 271 -15.18 -3.71 16.20
CA PRO A 271 -14.36 -3.64 14.97
C PRO A 271 -14.56 -2.33 14.19
N GLN A 272 -15.78 -1.76 14.16
CA GLN A 272 -16.00 -0.45 13.54
C GLN A 272 -15.19 0.66 14.23
N TYR A 273 -14.99 0.59 15.55
CA TYR A 273 -14.21 1.59 16.30
C TYR A 273 -12.74 1.50 15.91
N THR A 274 -12.22 0.28 15.74
CA THR A 274 -10.86 0.06 15.23
C THR A 274 -10.68 0.69 13.86
N ALA A 275 -11.60 0.44 12.92
CA ALA A 275 -11.54 1.05 11.59
C ALA A 275 -11.58 2.59 11.67
N ALA A 276 -12.46 3.16 12.50
CA ALA A 276 -12.55 4.60 12.69
C ALA A 276 -11.26 5.21 13.27
N SER A 277 -10.63 4.54 14.24
CA SER A 277 -9.36 4.97 14.84
C SER A 277 -8.22 4.97 13.82
N LEU A 278 -8.09 3.90 13.03
CA LEU A 278 -7.05 3.79 11.99
C LEU A 278 -7.20 4.87 10.92
N ILE A 279 -8.44 5.22 10.55
CA ILE A 279 -8.72 6.32 9.63
C ILE A 279 -8.34 7.68 10.24
N CYS A 280 -8.58 7.87 11.54
CA CYS A 280 -8.16 9.08 12.24
C CYS A 280 -6.63 9.23 12.18
N GLU A 281 -5.89 8.15 12.44
CA GLU A 281 -4.43 8.11 12.30
C GLU A 281 -4.00 8.43 10.86
N ASN A 282 -4.62 7.81 9.86
CA ASN A 282 -4.32 8.09 8.44
C ASN A 282 -4.54 9.55 8.06
N ARG A 283 -5.54 10.23 8.64
CA ARG A 283 -5.77 11.67 8.42
C ARG A 283 -4.64 12.53 8.98
N VAL A 284 -4.13 12.21 10.17
CA VAL A 284 -2.96 12.89 10.74
C VAL A 284 -1.73 12.63 9.86
N LEU A 285 -1.50 11.37 9.46
CA LEU A 285 -0.41 10.99 8.57
C LEU A 285 -0.52 11.57 7.17
N SER A 286 -1.71 12.02 6.74
CA SER A 286 -1.91 12.67 5.44
C SER A 286 -1.43 14.12 5.40
N THR A 287 -1.00 14.71 6.52
CA THR A 287 -0.29 16.00 6.50
C THR A 287 0.99 15.85 5.66
N PRO A 288 1.22 16.69 4.63
CA PRO A 288 2.38 16.53 3.76
C PRO A 288 3.70 16.73 4.50
N ALA A 289 4.60 15.74 4.38
CA ALA A 289 5.97 15.87 4.87
C ALA A 289 6.85 16.60 3.83
N ALA A 290 6.55 16.44 2.54
CA ALA A 290 7.29 17.06 1.44
C ALA A 290 7.33 18.60 1.47
N THR A 291 6.44 19.25 2.22
CA THR A 291 6.43 20.71 2.44
C THR A 291 7.21 21.14 3.68
N GLY A 292 7.81 20.20 4.40
CA GLY A 292 8.46 20.41 5.69
C GLY A 292 9.96 20.66 5.64
N SER A 293 10.48 21.19 4.53
CA SER A 293 11.92 21.49 4.38
C SER A 293 12.44 22.38 5.52
N ILE A 294 13.59 22.03 6.08
CA ILE A 294 14.33 22.81 7.09
C ILE A 294 15.80 22.84 6.66
N PRO A 295 16.46 24.01 6.64
CA PRO A 295 17.85 24.12 6.19
C PRO A 295 18.80 23.36 7.12
N THR A 296 19.81 22.72 6.53
CA THR A 296 20.87 22.02 7.26
C THR A 296 22.25 22.31 6.64
N ALA A 297 23.31 21.75 7.23
CA ALA A 297 24.69 21.94 6.77
C ALA A 297 25.10 23.42 6.59
N ALA A 298 24.76 24.27 7.57
CA ALA A 298 25.03 25.71 7.56
C ALA A 298 24.53 26.40 6.27
N ASP A 299 23.26 26.12 5.92
CA ASP A 299 22.55 26.64 4.73
C ASP A 299 23.12 26.18 3.38
N GLN A 300 24.09 25.24 3.37
CA GLN A 300 24.49 24.59 2.12
C GLN A 300 23.40 23.67 1.59
N GLU A 301 22.62 23.05 2.49
CA GLU A 301 21.41 22.29 2.21
C GLU A 301 20.20 23.10 2.68
N ASP A 302 19.96 24.22 2.00
CA ASP A 302 18.89 25.18 2.32
C ASP A 302 17.47 24.69 1.96
N PHE A 303 17.37 23.71 1.07
CA PHE A 303 16.13 23.06 0.67
C PHE A 303 16.27 21.54 0.53
N VAL A 304 15.31 20.81 1.10
CA VAL A 304 15.33 19.34 1.17
C VAL A 304 13.93 18.76 0.91
N SER A 305 13.86 17.55 0.38
CA SER A 305 12.58 16.97 -0.08
C SER A 305 11.71 16.37 1.02
N MET A 306 12.29 16.01 2.17
CA MET A 306 11.65 15.17 3.20
C MET A 306 11.08 13.85 2.64
N GLY A 307 11.64 13.34 1.54
CA GLY A 307 11.13 12.17 0.82
C GLY A 307 11.04 10.91 1.67
N THR A 308 12.06 10.61 2.49
CA THR A 308 12.04 9.44 3.39
C THR A 308 10.86 9.51 4.37
N ASN A 309 10.57 10.67 4.97
CA ASN A 309 9.42 10.84 5.86
C ASN A 309 8.10 10.61 5.12
N THR A 310 7.98 11.11 3.89
CA THR A 310 6.82 10.83 3.04
C THR A 310 6.69 9.33 2.75
N ALA A 311 7.76 8.64 2.39
CA ALA A 311 7.71 7.21 2.09
C ALA A 311 7.30 6.37 3.31
N ILE A 312 7.84 6.68 4.49
CA ILE A 312 7.53 6.00 5.76
C ILE A 312 6.08 6.25 6.19
N LYS A 313 5.59 7.49 6.14
CA LYS A 313 4.20 7.77 6.52
C LYS A 313 3.21 7.15 5.54
N THR A 314 3.53 7.15 4.23
CA THR A 314 2.72 6.48 3.20
C THR A 314 2.67 4.97 3.45
N ARG A 315 3.78 4.35 3.85
CA ARG A 315 3.82 2.94 4.26
C ARG A 315 2.83 2.66 5.40
N LYS A 316 2.88 3.47 6.45
CA LYS A 316 2.00 3.34 7.61
C LYS A 316 0.52 3.52 7.25
N ILE A 317 0.21 4.45 6.34
CA ILE A 317 -1.14 4.64 5.80
C ILE A 317 -1.64 3.36 5.12
N ILE A 318 -0.81 2.74 4.27
CA ILE A 318 -1.13 1.50 3.55
C ILE A 318 -1.34 0.34 4.54
N ASP A 319 -0.45 0.18 5.53
CA ASP A 319 -0.59 -0.86 6.56
C ASP A 319 -1.88 -0.70 7.37
N ASN A 320 -2.25 0.52 7.74
CA ASN A 320 -3.53 0.81 8.40
C ASN A 320 -4.73 0.50 7.49
N ALA A 321 -4.62 0.80 6.19
CA ALA A 321 -5.68 0.57 5.22
C ALA A 321 -5.96 -0.93 5.00
N PHE A 322 -4.93 -1.79 5.02
CA PHE A 322 -5.12 -3.25 4.99
C PHE A 322 -6.04 -3.73 6.12
N ALA A 323 -5.85 -3.23 7.34
CA ALA A 323 -6.71 -3.57 8.47
C ALA A 323 -8.14 -3.03 8.31
N VAL A 324 -8.31 -1.81 7.78
CA VAL A 324 -9.65 -1.25 7.50
C VAL A 324 -10.40 -2.09 6.46
N ILE A 325 -9.74 -2.48 5.38
CA ILE A 325 -10.32 -3.34 4.33
C ILE A 325 -10.62 -4.75 4.87
N ALA A 326 -9.75 -5.32 5.72
CA ALA A 326 -10.00 -6.59 6.39
C ALA A 326 -11.24 -6.57 7.29
N ILE A 327 -11.50 -5.46 7.98
CA ILE A 327 -12.72 -5.29 8.78
C ILE A 327 -13.96 -5.17 7.88
N GLU A 328 -13.85 -4.53 6.71
CA GLU A 328 -14.93 -4.55 5.71
C GLU A 328 -15.21 -5.98 5.23
N PHE A 329 -14.20 -6.77 4.90
CA PHE A 329 -14.37 -8.19 4.53
C PHE A 329 -15.04 -9.01 5.62
N LEU A 330 -14.63 -8.83 6.88
CA LEU A 330 -15.25 -9.49 8.03
C LEU A 330 -16.75 -9.20 8.08
N ALA A 331 -17.12 -7.92 7.95
CA ALA A 331 -18.51 -7.49 7.97
C ALA A 331 -19.29 -7.95 6.75
N ALA A 332 -18.72 -7.86 5.56
CA ALA A 332 -19.39 -8.25 4.32
C ALA A 332 -19.62 -9.77 4.28
N ALA A 333 -18.65 -10.59 4.70
CA ALA A 333 -18.83 -12.04 4.80
C ALA A 333 -19.89 -12.42 5.83
N GLN A 334 -19.93 -11.73 6.98
CA GLN A 334 -20.98 -11.93 7.99
C GLN A 334 -22.36 -11.52 7.45
N ALA A 335 -22.43 -10.42 6.71
CA ALA A 335 -23.66 -9.93 6.11
C ALA A 335 -24.19 -10.88 5.02
N LEU A 336 -23.32 -11.46 4.19
CA LEU A 336 -23.69 -12.48 3.20
C LEU A 336 -24.29 -13.73 3.87
N ASP A 337 -23.69 -14.21 4.97
CA ASP A 337 -24.24 -15.35 5.73
C ASP A 337 -25.66 -15.08 6.24
N LEU A 338 -25.90 -13.86 6.73
CA LEU A 338 -27.19 -13.45 7.27
C LEU A 338 -28.22 -13.17 6.16
N ARG A 339 -27.76 -12.72 4.99
CA ARG A 339 -28.59 -12.41 3.83
C ARG A 339 -29.07 -13.68 3.12
N GLY A 340 -28.18 -14.65 2.96
CA GLY A 340 -28.37 -15.80 2.08
C GLY A 340 -28.38 -15.43 0.59
N GLY A 341 -28.73 -16.40 -0.26
CA GLY A 341 -28.70 -16.26 -1.72
C GLY A 341 -27.34 -16.56 -2.34
N ASN A 342 -27.29 -16.59 -3.67
CA ASN A 342 -26.07 -16.88 -4.42
C ASN A 342 -25.42 -15.60 -4.93
N PRO A 343 -24.23 -15.24 -4.42
CA PRO A 343 -23.53 -14.06 -4.91
C PRO A 343 -22.86 -14.29 -6.27
N GLY A 344 -22.42 -13.21 -6.91
CA GLY A 344 -21.63 -13.27 -8.13
C GLY A 344 -20.32 -14.05 -7.94
N LYS A 345 -19.74 -14.55 -9.03
CA LYS A 345 -18.61 -15.50 -8.98
C LYS A 345 -17.38 -14.94 -8.24
N GLY A 346 -17.06 -13.66 -8.45
CA GLY A 346 -15.94 -13.00 -7.77
C GLY A 346 -16.21 -12.86 -6.26
N VAL A 347 -17.40 -12.37 -5.91
CA VAL A 347 -17.84 -12.23 -4.51
C VAL A 347 -17.89 -13.57 -3.79
N LYS A 348 -18.41 -14.63 -4.43
CA LYS A 348 -18.43 -15.99 -3.88
C LYS A 348 -17.03 -16.50 -3.57
N THR A 349 -16.09 -16.32 -4.49
CA THR A 349 -14.70 -16.74 -4.32
C THR A 349 -14.02 -16.02 -3.17
N ALA A 350 -14.18 -14.70 -3.09
CA ALA A 350 -13.65 -13.90 -1.99
C ALA A 350 -14.25 -14.32 -0.63
N TYR A 351 -15.57 -14.52 -0.58
CA TYR A 351 -16.26 -15.03 0.59
C TYR A 351 -15.69 -16.37 1.05
N ASP A 352 -15.44 -17.30 0.13
CA ASP A 352 -14.90 -18.63 0.45
C ASP A 352 -13.50 -18.54 1.04
N VAL A 353 -12.64 -17.65 0.51
CA VAL A 353 -11.32 -17.39 1.12
C VAL A 353 -11.47 -16.82 2.52
N VAL A 354 -12.30 -15.79 2.73
CA VAL A 354 -12.53 -15.21 4.07
C VAL A 354 -12.99 -16.27 5.07
N ARG A 355 -13.88 -17.19 4.65
CA ARG A 355 -14.43 -18.26 5.49
C ARG A 355 -13.45 -19.39 5.82
N LYS A 356 -12.34 -19.53 5.09
CA LYS A 356 -11.22 -20.41 5.52
C LYS A 356 -10.57 -19.92 6.81
N TYR A 357 -10.53 -18.60 7.01
CA TYR A 357 -9.79 -17.97 8.10
C TYR A 357 -10.67 -17.53 9.27
N VAL A 358 -11.90 -17.12 8.99
CA VAL A 358 -12.82 -16.57 10.00
C VAL A 358 -14.18 -17.23 9.96
N LYS A 359 -14.58 -17.76 11.12
CA LYS A 359 -15.89 -18.41 11.31
C LYS A 359 -17.02 -17.39 11.40
N PHE A 360 -18.23 -17.82 11.01
CA PHE A 360 -19.46 -17.07 11.24
C PHE A 360 -19.58 -16.62 12.70
N LEU A 361 -20.06 -15.40 12.92
CA LEU A 361 -20.24 -14.83 14.25
C LEU A 361 -21.69 -15.05 14.72
N ASP A 362 -21.91 -16.15 15.44
CA ASP A 362 -23.22 -16.51 16.01
C ASP A 362 -23.45 -15.92 17.41
N LYS A 363 -22.36 -15.73 18.17
CA LYS A 363 -22.30 -15.05 19.47
C LYS A 363 -21.02 -14.22 19.54
N ASP A 364 -20.96 -13.29 20.49
CA ASP A 364 -19.74 -12.51 20.70
C ASP A 364 -18.54 -13.41 21.04
N ARG A 365 -17.41 -13.09 20.41
CA ARG A 365 -16.09 -13.65 20.70
C ARG A 365 -15.02 -12.58 20.46
N PRO A 366 -13.80 -12.72 21.02
CA PRO A 366 -12.72 -11.79 20.72
C PRO A 366 -12.40 -11.76 19.22
N LEU A 367 -12.62 -10.61 18.57
CA LEU A 367 -12.46 -10.46 17.11
C LEU A 367 -11.06 -9.99 16.70
N TYR A 368 -10.18 -9.62 17.63
CA TYR A 368 -8.84 -9.12 17.28
C TYR A 368 -8.02 -10.16 16.48
N THR A 369 -8.12 -11.44 16.84
CA THR A 369 -7.44 -12.53 16.10
C THR A 369 -8.02 -12.75 14.71
N ASP A 370 -9.33 -12.54 14.52
CA ASP A 370 -9.98 -12.64 13.21
C ASP A 370 -9.54 -11.46 12.32
N ILE A 371 -9.48 -10.25 12.88
CA ILE A 371 -9.05 -9.05 12.17
C ILE A 371 -7.58 -9.18 11.76
N GLU A 372 -6.69 -9.62 12.66
CA GLU A 372 -5.27 -9.81 12.37
C GLU A 372 -5.04 -10.85 11.26
N LYS A 373 -5.74 -12.00 11.34
CA LYS A 373 -5.69 -13.01 10.27
C LYS A 373 -6.15 -12.44 8.93
N LEU A 374 -7.30 -11.77 8.89
CA LEU A 374 -7.78 -11.20 7.63
C LEU A 374 -6.88 -10.07 7.13
N THR A 375 -6.26 -9.29 8.01
CA THR A 375 -5.30 -8.26 7.61
C THR A 375 -4.12 -8.89 6.87
N ASN A 376 -3.59 -10.00 7.39
CA ASN A 376 -2.50 -10.74 6.73
C ASN A 376 -2.95 -11.37 5.40
N VAL A 377 -4.17 -11.92 5.34
CA VAL A 377 -4.72 -12.50 4.10
C VAL A 377 -4.90 -11.41 3.02
N VAL A 378 -5.46 -10.26 3.36
CA VAL A 378 -5.60 -9.11 2.44
C VAL A 378 -4.22 -8.63 2.00
N LYS A 379 -3.26 -8.48 2.93
CA LYS A 379 -1.89 -8.03 2.64
C LYS A 379 -1.11 -8.99 1.76
N SER A 380 -1.33 -10.30 1.91
CA SER A 380 -0.66 -11.33 1.10
C SER A 380 -1.14 -11.40 -0.35
N GLY A 381 -2.28 -10.78 -0.68
CA GLY A 381 -2.89 -10.89 -2.00
C GLY A 381 -3.71 -12.17 -2.22
N GLU A 382 -3.81 -13.09 -1.25
CA GLU A 382 -4.50 -14.38 -1.45
C GLU A 382 -5.96 -14.22 -1.94
N ILE A 383 -6.72 -13.27 -1.39
CA ILE A 383 -8.10 -12.99 -1.87
C ILE A 383 -8.08 -12.50 -3.31
N LEU A 384 -7.17 -11.60 -3.65
CA LEU A 384 -7.04 -11.03 -4.99
C LEU A 384 -6.68 -12.12 -6.01
N GLU A 385 -5.65 -12.90 -5.73
CA GLU A 385 -5.20 -14.00 -6.59
C GLU A 385 -6.31 -15.04 -6.80
N ALA A 386 -7.00 -15.45 -5.73
CA ALA A 386 -8.10 -16.40 -5.83
C ALA A 386 -9.22 -15.88 -6.73
N VAL A 387 -9.57 -14.61 -6.62
CA VAL A 387 -10.61 -13.98 -7.44
C VAL A 387 -10.16 -13.84 -8.89
N GLU A 388 -8.95 -13.32 -9.14
CA GLU A 388 -8.41 -13.14 -10.50
C GLU A 388 -8.25 -14.47 -11.24
N ASN A 389 -7.95 -15.56 -10.55
CA ASN A 389 -7.93 -16.91 -11.13
C ASN A 389 -9.29 -17.38 -11.67
N ILE A 390 -10.39 -16.84 -11.16
CA ILE A 390 -11.77 -17.21 -11.56
C ILE A 390 -12.35 -16.25 -12.59
N ILE A 391 -12.14 -14.94 -12.42
CA ILE A 391 -12.77 -13.92 -13.27
C ILE A 391 -11.79 -13.20 -14.21
N GLY A 392 -10.51 -13.56 -14.19
CA GLY A 392 -9.41 -12.88 -14.87
C GLY A 392 -8.85 -11.70 -14.06
N GLY A 393 -7.68 -11.20 -14.47
CA GLY A 393 -7.01 -10.08 -13.81
C GLY A 393 -7.89 -8.82 -13.68
N LEU A 394 -7.86 -8.18 -12.52
CA LEU A 394 -8.48 -6.88 -12.29
C LEU A 394 -7.54 -5.78 -12.78
N GLU A 395 -8.12 -4.80 -13.47
CA GLU A 395 -7.38 -3.70 -14.12
C GLU A 395 -6.89 -2.62 -13.16
#